data_AF-A0A932L0G0-F1
#
_entry.id   AF-A0A932L0G0-F1
#
_cell.length_a   1.000
_cell.length_b   1.000
_cell.length_c   1.000
_cell.angle_alpha   90.00
_cell.angle_beta   90.00
_cell.angle_gamma   90.00
#
_symmetry.space_group_name_H-M   'P 1'
#
loop_
_entity.id
_entity.type
_entity.pdbx_description
1 polymer ?
#
loop_
_entity_poly.entity_id
_entity_poly.type
_entity_poly.pdbx_seq_one_letter_code
_entity_poly.pdbx_strand_id
1 'polypeptide(L)'
;MRTNTLIIVLFAVALSGCANTPKVPLANRLEGKTPDERHEILRRTCLTEAEWDLDRAAARQPINAQHRYRDSNTTRETSHLKTLCRELSALPAILRNTPIELKMRTELIEKCRREIEDHTDLRSKENIAHMSRVQELCEGMTGFSIPTEQD
;
A
#
# COMPACT_ATOMS: atom_id res chain seq x y z
N MET A 1 -29.21 30.95 -40.75
CA MET A 1 -30.12 30.72 -39.61
C MET A 1 -29.57 29.56 -38.79
N ARG A 2 -29.29 29.80 -37.51
CA ARG A 2 -28.70 28.84 -36.57
C ARG A 2 -29.79 27.95 -35.98
N THR A 3 -29.65 26.64 -36.07
CA THR A 3 -30.43 25.68 -35.27
C THR A 3 -29.51 25.01 -34.28
N ASN A 4 -29.51 25.54 -33.05
CA ASN A 4 -28.99 24.88 -31.86
C ASN A 4 -30.03 23.88 -31.36
N THR A 5 -29.64 22.62 -31.16
CA THR A 5 -30.45 21.68 -30.37
C THR A 5 -29.55 20.95 -29.39
N LEU A 6 -29.89 21.14 -28.11
CA LEU A 6 -29.22 20.68 -26.90
C LEU A 6 -29.12 19.15 -26.81
N ILE A 7 -27.92 18.64 -26.49
CA ILE A 7 -27.72 17.28 -25.99
C ILE A 7 -27.64 17.36 -24.47
N ILE A 8 -28.68 16.88 -23.79
CA ILE A 8 -28.73 16.73 -22.34
C ILE A 8 -27.98 15.45 -21.98
N VAL A 9 -26.75 15.58 -21.47
CA VAL A 9 -25.99 14.45 -20.90
C VAL A 9 -26.32 14.35 -19.41
N LEU A 10 -27.23 13.44 -19.07
CA LEU A 10 -27.53 13.04 -17.70
C LEU A 10 -26.41 12.11 -17.20
N PHE A 11 -25.37 12.67 -16.60
CA PHE A 11 -24.44 11.90 -15.76
C PHE A 11 -25.09 11.65 -14.39
N ALA A 12 -25.81 10.54 -14.28
CA ALA A 12 -26.22 9.98 -13.01
C ALA A 12 -25.03 9.25 -12.38
N VAL A 13 -24.15 9.99 -11.69
CA VAL A 13 -23.14 9.38 -10.82
C VAL A 13 -23.80 9.09 -9.49
N ALA A 14 -24.25 7.84 -9.33
CA ALA A 14 -24.69 7.30 -8.05
C ALA A 14 -23.51 7.31 -7.06
N LEU A 15 -23.47 8.35 -6.23
CA LEU A 15 -22.64 8.42 -5.04
C LEU A 15 -23.28 7.56 -3.95
N SER A 16 -22.90 6.29 -3.89
CA SER A 16 -23.17 5.45 -2.72
C SER A 16 -21.91 4.67 -2.36
N GLY A 17 -21.27 5.15 -1.29
CA GLY A 17 -20.36 4.50 -0.34
C GLY A 17 -19.52 3.28 -0.76
N CYS A 18 -18.24 3.30 -0.39
CA CYS A 18 -17.66 2.39 0.62
C CYS A 18 -16.13 2.49 0.62
N ALA A 19 -15.56 2.51 1.83
CA ALA A 19 -14.17 2.28 2.23
C ALA A 19 -13.04 2.53 1.21
N ASN A 20 -12.15 3.43 1.62
CA ASN A 20 -10.94 3.95 1.00
C ASN A 20 -9.95 2.86 0.50
N THR A 21 -10.33 2.10 -0.52
CA THR A 21 -9.41 1.32 -1.34
C THR A 21 -8.84 2.25 -2.42
N PRO A 22 -7.52 2.24 -2.67
CA PRO A 22 -6.96 3.06 -3.73
C PRO A 22 -7.63 2.64 -5.05
N LYS A 23 -8.43 3.56 -5.63
CA LYS A 23 -9.25 3.32 -6.83
C LYS A 23 -8.44 2.93 -8.08
N VAL A 24 -7.11 3.00 -7.99
CA VAL A 24 -6.16 2.73 -9.07
C VAL A 24 -5.15 1.68 -8.58
N PRO A 25 -5.03 0.52 -9.28
CA PRO A 25 -4.04 -0.51 -8.98
C PRO A 25 -2.61 0.07 -8.87
N LEU A 26 -1.77 -0.50 -8.01
CA LEU A 26 -0.40 -0.01 -7.82
C LEU A 26 0.40 -0.03 -9.13
N ALA A 27 0.28 -1.11 -9.92
CA ALA A 27 0.87 -1.20 -11.25
C ALA A 27 0.59 0.05 -12.14
N ASN A 28 -0.67 0.48 -12.19
CA ASN A 28 -1.09 1.66 -12.98
C ASN A 28 -0.54 2.97 -12.41
N ARG A 29 -0.30 3.05 -11.09
CA ARG A 29 0.33 4.22 -10.45
C ARG A 29 1.82 4.34 -10.77
N LEU A 30 2.47 3.23 -11.13
CA LEU A 30 3.91 3.16 -11.43
C LEU A 30 4.22 3.26 -12.93
N GLU A 31 3.20 3.20 -13.79
CA GLU A 31 3.37 3.27 -15.24
C GLU A 31 3.93 4.63 -15.68
N GLY A 32 4.93 4.60 -16.57
CA GLY A 32 5.56 5.81 -17.11
C GLY A 32 6.40 6.63 -16.10
N LYS A 33 6.60 6.12 -14.88
CA LYS A 33 7.37 6.79 -13.81
C LYS A 33 8.85 6.45 -13.86
N THR A 34 9.69 7.41 -13.49
CA THR A 34 11.14 7.19 -13.32
C THR A 34 11.41 6.27 -12.11
N PRO A 35 12.58 5.64 -12.00
CA PRO A 35 12.91 4.80 -10.84
C PRO A 35 12.74 5.52 -9.50
N ASP A 36 13.17 6.78 -9.39
CA ASP A 36 13.03 7.57 -8.16
C ASP A 36 11.56 7.91 -7.85
N GLU A 37 10.76 8.25 -8.86
CA GLU A 37 9.32 8.48 -8.69
C GLU A 37 8.60 7.21 -8.26
N ARG A 38 8.93 6.06 -8.85
CA ARG A 38 8.38 4.76 -8.47
C ARG A 38 8.73 4.45 -7.02
N HIS A 39 9.97 4.66 -6.63
CA HIS A 39 10.45 4.43 -5.26
C HIS A 39 9.70 5.29 -4.24
N GLU A 40 9.50 6.58 -4.53
CA GLU A 40 8.73 7.47 -3.66
C GLU A 40 7.25 7.08 -3.57
N ILE A 41 6.63 6.69 -4.69
CA ILE A 41 5.24 6.19 -4.71
C ILE A 41 5.10 4.92 -3.87
N LEU A 42 6.02 3.98 -4.02
CA LEU A 42 6.06 2.74 -3.25
C LEU A 42 6.26 3.02 -1.77
N ARG A 43 7.23 3.88 -1.42
CA ARG A 43 7.50 4.30 -0.02
C ARG A 43 6.25 4.89 0.64
N ARG A 44 5.59 5.83 -0.03
CA ARG A 44 4.35 6.46 0.50
C ARG A 44 3.24 5.44 0.65
N THR A 45 3.03 4.61 -0.37
CA THR A 45 1.97 3.59 -0.33
C THR A 45 2.21 2.57 0.77
N CYS A 46 3.46 2.16 1.00
CA CYS A 46 3.81 1.28 2.12
C CYS A 46 3.49 1.92 3.47
N LEU A 47 3.88 3.17 3.69
CA LEU A 47 3.57 3.87 4.95
C LEU A 47 2.07 4.05 5.17
N THR A 48 1.30 4.28 4.10
CA THR A 48 -0.16 4.33 4.17
C THR A 48 -0.77 2.97 4.51
N GLU A 49 -0.30 1.88 3.88
CA GLU A 49 -0.78 0.54 4.24
C GLU A 49 -0.41 0.17 5.67
N ALA A 50 0.76 0.59 6.17
CA ALA A 50 1.12 0.37 7.56
C ALA A 50 0.14 1.02 8.57
N GLU A 51 -0.60 2.05 8.14
CA GLU A 51 -1.64 2.72 8.93
C GLU A 51 -3.06 2.23 8.62
N TRP A 52 -3.22 1.25 7.72
CA TRP A 52 -4.53 0.82 7.19
C TRP A 52 -5.57 0.58 8.29
N ASP A 53 -5.18 -0.14 9.35
CA ASP A 53 -6.11 -0.51 10.40
C ASP A 53 -6.52 0.69 11.28
N LEU A 54 -5.55 1.56 11.57
CA LEU A 54 -5.78 2.83 12.26
C LEU A 54 -6.66 3.77 11.44
N ASP A 55 -6.43 3.84 10.13
CA ASP A 55 -7.21 4.67 9.22
C ASP A 55 -8.65 4.17 9.10
N ARG A 56 -8.84 2.85 9.00
CA ARG A 56 -10.16 2.22 8.98
C ARG A 56 -10.93 2.49 10.27
N ALA A 57 -10.26 2.43 11.42
CA ALA A 57 -10.87 2.71 12.72
C ALA A 57 -11.12 4.21 12.94
N ALA A 58 -10.17 5.07 12.58
CA ALA A 58 -10.29 6.53 12.67
C ALA A 58 -11.39 7.07 11.75
N ALA A 59 -11.61 6.47 10.59
CA ALA A 59 -12.68 6.87 9.66
C ALA A 59 -14.09 6.74 10.26
N ARG A 60 -14.26 5.94 11.33
CA ARG A 60 -15.52 5.83 12.09
C ARG A 60 -15.69 6.95 13.13
N GLN A 61 -14.66 7.75 13.37
CA GLN A 61 -14.67 8.88 14.30
C GLN A 61 -15.04 10.18 13.57
N PRO A 62 -15.59 11.19 14.30
CA PRO A 62 -15.77 12.54 13.78
C PRO A 62 -14.45 13.10 13.22
N ILE A 63 -14.53 13.91 12.15
CA ILE A 63 -13.36 14.42 11.41
C ILE A 63 -12.34 15.10 12.34
N ASN A 64 -12.81 15.91 13.30
CA ASN A 64 -11.98 16.61 14.27
C ASN A 64 -11.30 15.70 15.31
N ALA A 65 -11.72 14.44 15.45
CA ALA A 65 -11.17 13.47 16.39
C ALA A 65 -10.24 12.43 15.72
N GLN A 66 -10.21 12.35 14.39
CA GLN A 66 -9.48 11.29 13.68
C GLN A 66 -7.97 11.32 13.94
N HIS A 67 -7.35 12.51 13.90
CA HIS A 67 -5.91 12.64 14.18
C HIS A 67 -5.55 12.16 15.58
N ARG A 68 -6.29 12.64 16.60
CA ARG A 68 -6.09 12.21 17.99
C ARG A 68 -6.28 10.71 18.17
N TYR A 69 -7.25 10.12 17.46
CA TYR A 69 -7.47 8.68 17.49
C TYR A 69 -6.25 7.92 16.97
N ARG A 70 -5.68 8.32 15.82
CA ARG A 70 -4.47 7.70 15.25
C ARG A 70 -3.30 7.75 16.23
N ASP A 71 -3.05 8.92 16.80
CA ASP A 71 -1.94 9.13 17.74
C ASP A 71 -2.07 8.25 18.99
N SER A 72 -3.29 8.15 19.52
CA SER A 72 -3.55 7.44 20.78
C SER A 72 -3.67 5.92 20.63
N ASN A 73 -3.91 5.42 19.41
CA ASN A 73 -4.21 4.00 19.17
C ASN A 73 -3.15 3.29 18.32
N THR A 74 -1.99 3.93 18.07
CA THR A 74 -0.90 3.29 17.34
C THR A 74 -0.49 1.99 18.03
N THR A 75 -0.59 0.87 17.31
CA THR A 75 -0.28 -0.46 17.84
C THR A 75 1.17 -0.84 17.58
N ARG A 76 1.64 -1.88 18.27
CA ARG A 76 2.96 -2.49 17.99
C ARG A 76 3.06 -2.97 16.53
N GLU A 77 1.97 -3.53 16.01
CA GLU A 77 1.88 -4.05 14.64
C GLU A 77 2.03 -2.91 13.61
N THR A 78 1.28 -1.82 13.76
CA THR A 78 1.44 -0.62 12.92
C THR A 78 2.87 -0.09 12.98
N SER A 79 3.47 -0.04 14.17
CA SER A 79 4.86 0.41 14.32
C SER A 79 5.86 -0.54 13.64
N HIS A 80 5.61 -1.84 13.66
CA HIS A 80 6.46 -2.85 13.04
C HIS A 80 6.42 -2.74 11.52
N LEU A 81 5.23 -2.71 10.93
CA LEU A 81 5.04 -2.55 9.49
C LEU A 81 5.60 -1.19 8.99
N LYS A 82 5.42 -0.09 9.75
CA LYS A 82 6.08 1.19 9.45
C LYS A 82 7.60 1.09 9.43
N THR A 83 8.17 0.29 10.33
CA THR A 83 9.62 0.08 10.39
C THR A 83 10.09 -0.69 9.16
N LEU A 84 9.40 -1.78 8.80
CA LEU A 84 9.67 -2.54 7.58
C LEU A 84 9.60 -1.63 6.33
N CYS A 85 8.56 -0.79 6.20
CA CYS A 85 8.45 0.17 5.10
C CYS A 85 9.63 1.16 5.03
N ARG A 86 10.16 1.60 6.18
CA ARG A 86 11.32 2.49 6.23
C ARG A 86 12.59 1.75 5.80
N GLU A 87 12.78 0.51 6.24
CA GLU A 87 13.91 -0.32 5.81
C GLU A 87 13.87 -0.59 4.31
N LEU A 88 12.71 -0.94 3.75
CA LEU A 88 12.51 -1.09 2.31
C LEU A 88 12.82 0.21 1.56
N SER A 89 12.42 1.37 2.11
CA SER A 89 12.68 2.66 1.48
C SER A 89 14.15 3.10 1.50
N ALA A 90 14.96 2.49 2.36
CA ALA A 90 16.40 2.72 2.39
C ALA A 90 17.13 1.99 1.25
N LEU A 91 16.45 1.09 0.54
CA LEU A 91 17.00 0.47 -0.67
C LEU A 91 17.21 1.51 -1.77
N PRO A 92 18.27 1.37 -2.58
CA PRO A 92 18.43 2.19 -3.78
C PRO A 92 17.25 2.00 -4.75
N ALA A 93 16.79 3.10 -5.36
CA ALA A 93 15.72 3.06 -6.37
C ALA A 93 16.12 2.25 -7.62
N ILE A 94 17.42 2.15 -7.91
CA ILE A 94 17.98 1.39 -9.03
C ILE A 94 18.76 0.21 -8.47
N LEU A 95 18.39 -0.99 -8.90
CA LEU A 95 19.09 -2.24 -8.57
C LEU A 95 20.49 -2.24 -9.19
N ARG A 96 21.54 -2.35 -8.37
CA ARG A 96 22.94 -2.35 -8.84
C ARG A 96 23.56 -3.75 -8.88
N ASN A 97 22.82 -4.79 -8.49
CA ASN A 97 23.25 -6.21 -8.49
C ASN A 97 24.57 -6.46 -7.76
N THR A 98 24.91 -5.65 -6.75
CA THR A 98 26.07 -5.92 -5.91
C THR A 98 25.76 -7.04 -4.91
N PRO A 99 26.72 -7.89 -4.53
CA PRO A 99 26.47 -8.96 -3.56
C PRO A 99 25.89 -8.46 -2.22
N ILE A 100 26.32 -7.28 -1.77
CA ILE A 100 25.82 -6.63 -0.55
C ILE A 100 24.36 -6.22 -0.72
N GLU A 101 24.02 -5.56 -1.83
CA GLU A 101 22.65 -5.11 -2.10
C GLU A 101 21.70 -6.31 -2.28
N LEU A 102 22.14 -7.35 -2.98
CA LEU A 102 21.36 -8.58 -3.15
C LEU A 102 21.06 -9.20 -1.78
N LYS A 103 22.07 -9.34 -0.92
CA LYS A 103 21.89 -9.85 0.45
C LYS A 103 20.89 -9.00 1.24
N MET A 104 21.00 -7.68 1.21
CA MET A 104 20.07 -6.78 1.90
C MET A 104 18.63 -6.94 1.39
N ARG A 105 18.43 -7.01 0.08
CA ARG A 105 17.10 -7.20 -0.52
C ARG A 105 16.51 -8.57 -0.17
N THR A 106 17.33 -9.63 -0.14
CA THR A 106 16.90 -10.97 0.32
C THR A 106 16.58 -10.99 1.81
N GLU A 107 17.33 -10.29 2.66
CA GLU A 107 16.97 -10.19 4.09
C GLU A 107 15.63 -9.47 4.28
N LEU A 108 15.36 -8.43 3.48
CA LEU A 108 14.10 -7.70 3.52
C LEU A 108 12.93 -8.50 2.95
N ILE A 109 13.13 -9.32 1.90
CA ILE A 109 12.07 -10.19 1.38
C ILE A 109 11.63 -11.22 2.44
N GLU A 110 12.59 -11.77 3.21
CA GLU A 110 12.27 -12.68 4.32
C GLU A 110 11.59 -11.99 5.49
N LYS A 111 11.90 -10.71 5.75
CA LYS A 111 11.13 -9.92 6.73
C LYS A 111 9.70 -9.70 6.26
N CYS A 112 9.52 -9.35 4.98
CA CYS A 112 8.19 -9.21 4.38
C CYS A 112 7.37 -10.50 4.46
N ARG A 113 7.98 -11.64 4.11
CA ARG A 113 7.31 -12.95 4.16
C ARG A 113 6.80 -13.25 5.57
N ARG A 114 7.64 -13.10 6.58
CA ARG A 114 7.24 -13.31 7.99
C ARG A 114 6.12 -12.38 8.42
N GLU A 115 6.21 -11.09 8.06
CA GLU A 115 5.15 -10.13 8.37
C GLU A 115 3.81 -10.55 7.76
N ILE A 116 3.83 -11.00 6.51
CA ILE A 116 2.62 -11.46 5.81
C ILE A 116 2.07 -12.73 6.48
N GLU A 117 2.91 -13.71 6.78
CA GLU A 117 2.51 -14.96 7.43
C GLU A 117 1.89 -14.72 8.81
N ASP A 118 2.58 -13.93 9.66
CA ASP A 118 2.16 -13.61 11.02
C ASP A 118 0.78 -12.92 11.06
N HIS A 119 0.42 -12.18 10.01
CA HIS A 119 -0.81 -11.39 9.93
C HIS A 119 -1.90 -11.98 9.02
N THR A 120 -1.59 -12.99 8.19
CA THR A 120 -2.57 -13.67 7.31
C THR A 120 -3.44 -14.67 8.10
N ASP A 121 -2.93 -15.20 9.22
CA ASP A 121 -3.66 -16.11 10.10
C ASP A 121 -4.89 -15.49 10.78
N LEU A 122 -5.07 -14.16 10.68
CA LEU A 122 -6.23 -13.44 11.22
C LEU A 122 -7.53 -13.60 10.40
N ARG A 123 -7.53 -14.44 9.34
CA ARG A 123 -8.65 -14.99 8.52
C ARG A 123 -9.79 -14.07 8.07
N SER A 124 -9.74 -12.76 8.29
CA SER A 124 -10.73 -11.84 7.71
C SER A 124 -10.38 -11.57 6.25
N LYS A 125 -11.40 -11.50 5.37
CA LYS A 125 -11.20 -11.17 3.94
C LYS A 125 -10.47 -9.83 3.75
N GLU A 126 -10.72 -8.88 4.65
CA GLU A 126 -10.10 -7.56 4.63
C GLU A 126 -8.61 -7.64 4.99
N ASN A 127 -8.22 -8.46 5.97
CA ASN A 127 -6.81 -8.67 6.32
C ASN A 127 -6.05 -9.39 5.21
N ILE A 128 -6.65 -10.41 4.59
CA ILE A 128 -6.04 -11.10 3.44
C ILE A 128 -5.79 -10.11 2.31
N ALA A 129 -6.76 -9.25 1.99
CA ALA A 129 -6.60 -8.23 0.97
C ALA A 129 -5.53 -7.19 1.35
N HIS A 130 -5.43 -6.82 2.63
CA HIS A 130 -4.39 -5.92 3.14
C HIS A 130 -3.00 -6.55 3.02
N MET A 131 -2.81 -7.80 3.45
CA MET A 131 -1.54 -8.52 3.34
C MET A 131 -1.13 -8.75 1.88
N SER A 132 -2.08 -8.99 0.97
CA SER A 132 -1.78 -9.06 -0.46
C SER A 132 -1.25 -7.73 -1.04
N ARG A 133 -1.74 -6.58 -0.57
CA ARG A 133 -1.18 -5.27 -0.96
C ARG A 133 0.20 -5.03 -0.35
N VAL A 134 0.43 -5.48 0.88
CA VAL A 134 1.76 -5.44 1.53
C VAL A 134 2.76 -6.30 0.75
N GLN A 135 2.36 -7.48 0.28
CA GLN A 135 3.17 -8.32 -0.61
C GLN A 135 3.55 -7.57 -1.90
N GLU A 136 2.58 -7.02 -2.63
CA GLU A 136 2.83 -6.28 -3.88
C GLU A 136 3.83 -5.12 -3.66
N LEU A 137 3.75 -4.44 -2.51
CA LEU A 137 4.68 -3.37 -2.13
C LEU A 137 6.08 -3.90 -1.84
N CYS A 138 6.20 -4.99 -1.07
CA CYS A 138 7.46 -5.64 -0.78
C CYS A 138 8.17 -6.10 -2.05
N GLU A 139 7.45 -6.74 -2.97
CA GLU A 139 7.99 -7.19 -4.25
C GLU A 139 8.40 -6.01 -5.14
N GLY A 140 7.56 -4.95 -5.17
CA GLY A 140 7.87 -3.73 -5.91
C GLY A 140 9.12 -2.99 -5.40
N MET A 141 9.33 -2.95 -4.08
CA MET A 141 10.48 -2.24 -3.48
C MET A 141 11.78 -3.06 -3.52
N THR A 142 11.67 -4.37 -3.32
CA THR A 142 12.84 -5.26 -3.34
C THR A 142 13.25 -5.69 -4.75
N GLY A 143 12.29 -5.80 -5.67
CA GLY A 143 12.48 -6.39 -7.00
C GLY A 143 12.50 -7.92 -7.01
N PHE A 144 12.12 -8.57 -5.90
CA PHE A 144 12.07 -10.02 -5.73
C PHE A 144 10.64 -10.46 -5.41
N SER A 145 10.22 -11.61 -5.92
CA SER A 145 8.95 -12.24 -5.53
C SER A 145 9.05 -12.84 -4.14
N ILE A 146 7.96 -12.76 -3.35
CA ILE A 146 7.88 -13.50 -2.09
C ILE A 146 7.52 -14.95 -2.41
N PRO A 147 8.31 -15.94 -1.95
CA PRO A 147 7.95 -17.34 -2.11
C PRO A 147 6.65 -17.61 -1.35
N THR A 148 5.61 -18.03 -2.06
CA THR A 148 4.37 -18.53 -1.45
C THR A 148 4.47 -20.05 -1.35
N GLU A 149 3.93 -20.69 -0.31
CA GLU A 149 3.93 -22.16 -0.09
C GLU A 149 3.24 -23.01 -1.19
N GLN A 150 3.04 -22.46 -2.39
CA GLN A 150 2.49 -23.15 -3.56
C GLN A 150 3.53 -23.42 -4.67
N ASP A 151 4.82 -23.14 -4.44
CA ASP A 151 5.92 -23.50 -5.35
C ASP A 151 6.77 -24.68 -4.83
#